data_AF-A0A1Q5ZXN8-F1
#
_entry.id   AF-A0A1Q5ZXN8-F1
#
_cell.length_a   1.000
_cell.length_b   1.000
_cell.length_c   1.000
_cell.angle_alpha   90.00
_cell.angle_beta   90.00
_cell.angle_gamma   90.00
#
_symmetry.space_group_name_H-M   'P 1'
#
loop_
_entity.id
_entity.type
_entity.pdbx_description
1 polymer ?
#
loop_
_entity_poly.entity_id
_entity_poly.type
_entity_poly.pdbx_seq_one_letter_code
_entity_poly.pdbx_strand_id
1 'polypeptide(L)'
;MENVKHLKFLYLKYEVKEITKLISKYQNINNFVFGYYAAEPYKGIQLLASVRLGDDCNDQSYAPETSILTPHGDQFLAPDRAVTLNNNFISIAAMKGLIESGKADYLLFTPNVNMTGHLYYAVSAIKSGLPGTGDDTLNTNPSPPATMAT
;
A
#
# COMPACT_ATOMS: atom_id res chain seq x y z
N MET A 1 19.06 23.03 20.25
CA MET A 1 17.90 22.11 20.20
C MET A 1 17.99 21.38 18.88
N GLU A 2 18.28 20.08 18.88
CA GLU A 2 18.14 19.27 17.67
C GLU A 2 16.66 19.25 17.30
N ASN A 3 16.33 19.74 16.10
CA ASN A 3 15.02 19.55 15.52
C ASN A 3 14.85 18.05 15.29
N VAL A 4 14.16 17.35 16.19
CA VAL A 4 13.71 15.99 15.95
C VAL A 4 12.78 16.05 14.74
N LYS A 5 13.31 15.75 13.56
CA LYS A 5 12.53 15.71 12.32
C LYS A 5 11.65 14.47 12.39
N HIS A 6 10.39 14.66 12.73
CA HIS A 6 9.38 13.61 12.71
C HIS A 6 9.27 13.02 11.29
N LEU A 7 9.27 11.69 11.20
CA LEU A 7 8.98 11.01 9.95
C LEU A 7 7.54 11.33 9.53
N LYS A 8 7.38 11.72 8.26
CA LYS A 8 6.07 11.97 7.66
C LYS A 8 5.75 10.82 6.72
N PHE A 9 4.65 10.12 6.93
CA PHE A 9 4.15 9.09 6.03
C PHE A 9 3.03 9.68 5.19
N LEU A 10 3.20 9.72 3.88
CA LEU A 10 2.25 10.42 3.00
C LEU A 10 0.98 9.61 2.81
N TYR A 11 -0.12 10.31 2.53
CA TYR A 11 -1.26 9.69 1.86
C TYR A 11 -0.87 9.47 0.40
N LEU A 12 -1.20 8.30 -0.14
CA LEU A 12 -0.65 7.85 -1.40
C LEU A 12 -1.73 7.35 -2.36
N LYS A 13 -1.53 7.62 -3.64
CA LYS A 13 -2.38 7.22 -4.74
C LYS A 13 -1.68 6.13 -5.55
N TYR A 14 -2.39 5.03 -5.81
CA TYR A 14 -2.00 4.02 -6.79
C TYR A 14 -3.04 3.93 -7.91
N GLU A 15 -2.65 4.26 -9.14
CA GLU A 15 -3.58 4.31 -10.26
C GLU A 15 -4.05 2.91 -10.67
N VAL A 16 -5.35 2.71 -10.81
CA VAL A 16 -5.92 1.40 -11.21
C VAL A 16 -5.38 0.96 -12.56
N LYS A 17 -5.19 1.88 -13.52
CA LYS A 17 -4.57 1.56 -14.82
C LYS A 17 -3.19 0.91 -14.69
N GLU A 18 -2.39 1.30 -13.70
CA GLU A 18 -1.06 0.74 -13.47
C GLU A 18 -1.15 -0.64 -12.83
N ILE A 19 -2.06 -0.80 -11.87
CA ILE A 19 -2.34 -2.08 -11.23
C ILE A 19 -2.83 -3.08 -12.27
N THR A 20 -3.85 -2.71 -13.07
CA THR A 20 -4.41 -3.58 -14.12
C THR A 20 -3.38 -3.95 -15.16
N LYS A 21 -2.46 -3.04 -15.52
CA LYS A 21 -1.35 -3.35 -16.43
C LYS A 21 -0.46 -4.46 -15.86
N LEU A 22 -0.10 -4.38 -14.58
CA LEU A 22 0.71 -5.43 -13.92
C LEU A 22 -0.06 -6.76 -13.85
N ILE A 23 -1.34 -6.73 -13.47
CA ILE A 23 -2.21 -7.92 -13.41
C ILE A 23 -2.33 -8.58 -14.78
N SER A 24 -2.46 -7.79 -15.86
CA SER A 24 -2.56 -8.33 -17.21
C SER A 24 -1.25 -8.92 -17.73
N LYS A 25 -0.11 -8.43 -17.21
CA LYS A 25 1.22 -8.86 -17.64
C LYS A 25 1.66 -10.16 -16.97
N TYR A 26 1.29 -10.36 -15.70
CA TYR A 26 1.75 -11.48 -14.88
C TYR A 26 0.58 -12.40 -14.51
N GLN A 27 0.69 -13.69 -14.86
CA GLN A 27 -0.41 -14.65 -14.68
C GLN A 27 -0.45 -15.29 -13.28
N ASN A 28 0.66 -15.30 -12.55
CA ASN A 28 0.82 -15.98 -11.26
C ASN A 28 1.15 -14.99 -10.12
N ILE A 29 0.45 -13.86 -10.07
CA ILE A 29 0.63 -12.90 -8.97
C ILE A 29 0.02 -13.48 -7.70
N ASN A 30 0.81 -13.52 -6.63
CA ASN A 30 0.34 -13.88 -5.29
C ASN A 30 -0.11 -12.64 -4.51
N ASN A 31 0.83 -11.69 -4.33
CA ASN A 31 0.64 -10.48 -3.54
C ASN A 31 1.22 -9.26 -4.25
N PHE A 32 0.59 -8.12 -4.03
CA PHE A 32 1.24 -6.82 -4.10
C PHE A 32 1.96 -6.55 -2.77
N VAL A 33 3.23 -6.18 -2.86
CA VAL A 33 4.09 -5.84 -1.72
C VAL A 33 4.42 -4.36 -1.79
N PHE A 34 4.20 -3.65 -0.71
CA PHE A 34 4.44 -2.22 -0.60
C PHE A 34 5.52 -1.96 0.45
N GLY A 35 6.74 -1.69 -0.04
CA GLY A 35 7.89 -1.29 0.78
C GLY A 35 7.95 0.22 0.96
N TYR A 36 8.62 0.70 2.01
CA TYR A 36 8.82 2.13 2.23
C TYR A 36 9.87 2.70 1.29
N TYR A 37 9.57 3.84 0.68
CA TYR A 37 10.45 4.54 -0.24
C TYR A 37 10.64 5.99 0.20
N ALA A 38 11.89 6.38 0.45
CA ALA A 38 12.28 7.73 0.79
C ALA A 38 13.06 8.33 -0.39
N ALA A 39 12.36 9.02 -1.28
CA ALA A 39 12.92 9.55 -2.53
C ALA A 39 13.94 10.67 -2.29
N GLU A 40 13.64 11.56 -1.34
CA GLU A 40 14.42 12.75 -1.07
C GLU A 40 14.49 13.04 0.44
N PRO A 41 15.62 13.58 0.91
CA PRO A 41 15.71 14.09 2.27
C PRO A 41 14.60 15.11 2.51
N TYR A 42 13.87 14.95 3.63
CA TYR A 42 12.81 15.86 4.08
C TYR A 42 11.50 15.83 3.29
N LYS A 43 11.42 15.08 2.18
CA LYS A 43 10.13 14.70 1.61
C LYS A 43 9.54 13.55 2.43
N GLY A 44 8.21 13.50 2.51
CA GLY A 44 7.54 12.43 3.24
C GLY A 44 7.82 11.06 2.61
N ILE A 45 7.73 10.03 3.43
CA ILE A 45 7.89 8.63 3.06
C ILE A 45 6.71 8.22 2.17
N GLN A 46 7.05 7.62 1.04
CA GLN A 46 6.13 7.02 0.08
C GLN A 46 6.18 5.49 0.15
N LEU A 47 5.43 4.83 -0.72
CA LEU A 47 5.46 3.39 -0.90
C LEU A 47 5.97 3.04 -2.30
N LEU A 48 6.76 1.98 -2.38
CA LEU A 48 7.16 1.29 -3.59
C LEU A 48 6.34 0.00 -3.69
N ALA A 49 5.48 -0.11 -4.69
CA ALA A 49 4.80 -1.34 -5.04
C ALA A 49 5.74 -2.26 -5.82
N SER A 50 5.71 -3.54 -5.46
CA SER A 50 6.33 -4.65 -6.17
C SER A 50 5.34 -5.80 -6.22
N VAL A 51 5.47 -6.67 -7.21
CA VAL A 51 4.58 -7.82 -7.37
C VAL A 51 5.34 -9.08 -7.03
N ARG A 52 4.84 -9.83 -6.06
CA ARG A 52 5.37 -11.17 -5.74
C ARG A 52 4.66 -12.20 -6.60
N LEU A 53 5.45 -13.03 -7.28
CA LEU A 53 5.00 -14.08 -8.17
C LEU A 53 5.10 -15.44 -7.48
N GLY A 54 4.34 -16.42 -7.97
CA GLY A 54 4.41 -17.80 -7.54
C GLY A 54 3.26 -18.22 -6.63
N ASP A 55 2.94 -19.50 -6.65
CA ASP A 55 1.81 -20.06 -5.90
C ASP A 55 2.23 -20.53 -4.49
N ASP A 56 3.54 -20.61 -4.23
CA ASP A 56 4.11 -21.00 -2.94
C ASP A 56 4.48 -19.77 -2.10
N CYS A 57 4.11 -19.79 -0.82
CA CYS A 57 4.52 -18.82 0.19
C CYS A 57 6.04 -18.76 0.44
N ASN A 58 6.82 -19.72 -0.06
CA ASN A 58 8.28 -19.72 -0.05
C ASN A 58 8.91 -19.18 -1.34
N ASP A 59 8.13 -18.95 -2.40
CA ASP A 59 8.64 -18.41 -3.65
C ASP A 59 8.98 -16.93 -3.46
N GLN A 60 10.26 -16.59 -3.46
CA GLN A 60 10.75 -15.21 -3.32
C GLN A 60 10.86 -14.50 -4.67
N SER A 61 10.20 -15.00 -5.71
CA SER A 61 10.22 -14.37 -7.03
C SER A 61 9.41 -13.08 -7.03
N TYR A 62 10.04 -12.00 -7.50
CA TYR A 62 9.39 -10.71 -7.72
C TYR A 62 9.41 -10.35 -9.20
N ALA A 63 8.36 -9.68 -9.66
CA ALA A 63 8.38 -9.02 -10.95
C ALA A 63 9.47 -7.92 -10.95
N PRO A 64 10.18 -7.73 -12.07
CA PRO A 64 11.23 -6.71 -12.16
C PRO A 64 10.67 -5.28 -12.13
N GLU A 65 9.41 -5.07 -12.53
CA GLU A 65 8.77 -3.76 -12.44
C GLU A 65 8.34 -3.43 -11.03
N THR A 66 8.58 -2.18 -10.68
CA THR A 66 8.08 -1.57 -9.46
C THR A 66 7.33 -0.30 -9.80
N SER A 67 6.46 0.15 -8.90
CA SER A 67 5.72 1.40 -9.07
C SER A 67 5.80 2.21 -7.79
N ILE A 68 6.33 3.42 -7.87
CA ILE A 68 6.31 4.33 -6.72
C ILE A 68 4.92 4.96 -6.66
N LEU A 69 4.22 4.79 -5.54
CA LEU A 69 2.93 5.42 -5.34
C LEU A 69 3.12 6.94 -5.23
N THR A 70 2.18 7.67 -5.81
CA THR A 70 2.25 9.13 -5.90
C THR A 70 1.59 9.78 -4.68
N PRO A 71 2.07 10.93 -4.18
CA PRO A 71 1.40 11.65 -3.10
C PRO A 71 -0.04 12.04 -3.46
N HIS A 72 -0.97 11.85 -2.53
CA HIS A 72 -2.33 12.37 -2.61
C HIS A 72 -2.41 13.72 -1.90
N GLY A 73 -2.07 14.79 -2.63
CA GLY A 73 -1.96 16.14 -2.07
C GLY A 73 -0.85 16.25 -1.03
N ASP A 74 -1.05 17.13 -0.04
CA ASP A 74 -0.07 17.43 1.02
C ASP A 74 -0.38 16.71 2.35
N GLN A 75 -1.28 15.71 2.34
CA GLN A 75 -1.70 15.01 3.54
C GLN A 75 -0.65 13.99 3.99
N PHE A 76 -0.42 13.91 5.31
CA PHE A 76 0.50 12.96 5.91
C PHE A 76 0.10 12.58 7.34
N LEU A 77 0.60 11.43 7.79
CA LEU A 77 0.67 11.05 9.18
C LEU A 77 2.08 11.31 9.71
N ALA A 78 2.19 12.05 10.81
CA ALA A 78 3.43 12.22 11.56
C ALA A 78 3.25 11.64 12.96
N PRO A 79 3.72 10.40 13.21
CA PRO A 79 3.63 9.80 14.54
C PRO A 79 4.36 10.63 15.59
N ASP A 80 3.71 10.80 16.74
CA ASP A 80 4.28 11.42 17.95
C ASP A 80 5.12 10.44 18.79
N ARG A 81 5.16 9.17 18.37
CA ARG A 81 5.88 8.07 19.02
C ARG A 81 6.66 7.24 18.00
N ALA A 82 7.57 6.41 18.51
CA ALA A 82 8.22 5.38 17.70
C ALA A 82 7.18 4.42 17.11
N VAL A 83 7.39 4.02 15.85
CA VAL A 83 6.51 3.09 15.14
C VAL A 83 7.33 1.96 14.51
N THR A 84 6.74 0.77 14.46
CA THR A 84 7.32 -0.38 13.77
C THR A 84 6.93 -0.34 12.30
N LEU A 85 7.93 -0.41 11.42
CA LEU A 85 7.76 -0.40 9.98
C LEU A 85 7.90 -1.84 9.44
N ASN A 86 6.80 -2.38 8.93
CA ASN A 86 6.79 -3.64 8.19
C ASN A 86 6.33 -3.39 6.76
N ASN A 87 6.72 -4.29 5.85
CA ASN A 87 6.11 -4.31 4.53
C ASN A 87 4.59 -4.45 4.64
N ASN A 88 3.91 -3.84 3.69
CA ASN A 88 2.47 -3.85 3.57
C ASN A 88 2.11 -4.80 2.42
N PHE A 89 1.10 -5.66 2.59
CA PHE A 89 0.78 -6.71 1.62
C PHE A 89 -0.71 -6.70 1.28
N ILE A 90 -1.03 -6.84 0.00
CA ILE A 90 -2.40 -7.06 -0.45
C ILE A 90 -2.40 -8.24 -1.41
N SER A 91 -3.21 -9.26 -1.13
CA SER A 91 -3.35 -10.42 -2.02
C SER A 91 -3.93 -10.00 -3.37
N ILE A 92 -3.62 -10.74 -4.43
CA ILE A 92 -4.20 -10.47 -5.76
C ILE A 92 -5.73 -10.47 -5.74
N ALA A 93 -6.35 -11.34 -4.93
CA ALA A 93 -7.80 -11.43 -4.81
C ALA A 93 -8.39 -10.16 -4.18
N ALA A 94 -7.79 -9.68 -3.07
CA ALA A 94 -8.20 -8.43 -2.43
C ALA A 94 -7.98 -7.21 -3.34
N MET A 95 -6.84 -7.17 -4.06
CA MET A 95 -6.55 -6.12 -5.01
C MET A 95 -7.58 -6.06 -6.15
N LYS A 96 -7.92 -7.21 -6.72
CA LYS A 96 -8.98 -7.32 -7.75
C LYS A 96 -10.33 -6.89 -7.20
N GLY A 97 -10.69 -7.32 -5.99
CA GLY A 97 -11.93 -6.93 -5.32
C GLY A 97 -12.07 -5.40 -5.19
N LEU A 98 -11.02 -4.72 -4.73
CA LEU A 98 -10.99 -3.25 -4.61
C LEU A 98 -11.16 -2.53 -5.96
N ILE A 99 -10.58 -3.09 -7.04
CA ILE A 99 -10.68 -2.51 -8.38
C ILE A 99 -12.09 -2.69 -8.96
N GLU A 100 -12.66 -3.89 -8.79
CA GLU A 100 -13.93 -4.30 -9.37
C GLU A 100 -15.14 -3.68 -8.65
N SER A 101 -15.10 -3.56 -7.32
CA SER A 101 -16.26 -3.11 -6.53
C SER A 101 -16.64 -1.64 -6.75
N GLY A 102 -15.69 -0.80 -7.17
CA GLY A 102 -15.90 0.65 -7.27
C GLY A 102 -15.82 1.26 -8.67
N LYS A 103 -15.41 0.50 -9.70
CA LYS A 103 -14.86 1.08 -10.95
C LYS A 103 -13.89 2.22 -10.63
N ALA A 104 -12.98 1.95 -9.70
CA ALA A 104 -12.08 2.95 -9.16
C ALA A 104 -11.11 3.44 -10.24
N ASP A 105 -10.78 4.73 -10.18
CA ASP A 105 -9.69 5.28 -10.98
C ASP A 105 -8.35 5.05 -10.27
N TYR A 106 -8.37 5.06 -8.94
CA TYR A 106 -7.19 4.84 -8.11
C TYR A 106 -7.56 4.26 -6.74
N LEU A 107 -6.57 3.67 -6.09
CA LEU A 107 -6.62 3.27 -4.69
C LEU A 107 -5.91 4.33 -3.83
N LEU A 108 -6.59 4.79 -2.79
CA LEU A 108 -6.05 5.71 -1.79
C LEU A 108 -5.50 4.91 -0.61
N PHE A 109 -4.22 5.07 -0.34
CA PHE A 109 -3.50 4.49 0.78
C PHE A 109 -3.36 5.56 1.86
N THR A 110 -4.06 5.35 2.98
CA THR A 110 -4.09 6.23 4.15
C THR A 110 -3.23 5.63 5.27
N PRO A 111 -2.11 6.26 5.66
CA PRO A 111 -1.26 5.74 6.72
C PRO A 111 -1.99 5.79 8.07
N ASN A 112 -1.84 4.72 8.86
CA ASN A 112 -2.40 4.63 10.20
C ASN A 112 -1.48 3.78 11.10
N VAL A 113 -1.57 3.99 12.42
CA VAL A 113 -0.78 3.24 13.42
C VAL A 113 -1.74 2.48 14.30
N ASN A 114 -1.57 1.16 14.39
CA ASN A 114 -2.44 0.33 15.21
C ASN A 114 -2.10 0.49 16.72
N MET A 115 -2.87 -0.19 17.57
CA MET A 115 -2.67 -0.14 19.02
C MET A 115 -1.28 -0.62 19.47
N THR A 116 -0.68 -1.55 18.73
CA THR A 116 0.66 -2.11 19.03
C THR A 116 1.80 -1.28 18.42
N GLY A 117 1.50 -0.13 17.78
CA GLY A 117 2.52 0.78 17.25
C GLY A 117 3.05 0.40 15.86
N HIS A 118 2.43 -0.55 15.17
CA HIS A 118 2.78 -0.89 13.79
C HIS A 118 2.10 0.08 12.83
N LEU A 119 2.90 0.64 11.92
CA LEU A 119 2.39 1.42 10.80
C LEU A 119 1.84 0.49 9.72
N TYR A 120 0.64 0.79 9.25
CA TYR A 120 -0.01 0.15 8.11
C TYR A 120 -0.73 1.21 7.27
N TYR A 121 -1.29 0.80 6.14
CA TYR A 121 -2.12 1.66 5.31
C TYR A 121 -3.53 1.09 5.21
N ALA A 122 -4.53 1.91 5.48
CA ALA A 122 -5.90 1.63 5.09
C ALA A 122 -6.06 2.00 3.61
N VAL A 123 -6.66 1.13 2.83
CA VAL A 123 -6.79 1.26 1.38
C VAL A 123 -8.25 1.37 1.00
N SER A 124 -8.58 2.40 0.23
CA SER A 124 -9.93 2.66 -0.25
C SER A 124 -9.94 2.83 -1.76
N ALA A 125 -10.97 2.30 -2.41
CA ALA A 125 -11.22 2.48 -3.83
C ALA A 125 -11.85 3.86 -4.11
N ILE A 126 -11.19 4.70 -4.91
CA ILE A 126 -11.67 6.05 -5.23
C ILE A 126 -11.94 6.19 -6.73
N LYS A 127 -13.08 6.80 -7.06
CA LYS A 127 -13.44 7.24 -8.40
C LYS A 127 -13.36 8.75 -8.51
N SER A 128 -12.78 9.29 -9.56
CA SER A 128 -12.65 10.74 -9.74
C SER A 128 -14.04 11.36 -9.93
N GLY A 129 -14.35 12.38 -9.12
CA GLY A 129 -15.60 13.13 -9.18
C GLY A 129 -16.68 12.74 -8.18
N LEU A 130 -16.54 11.62 -7.43
CA LEU A 130 -17.42 11.22 -6.33
C LEU A 130 -16.64 10.35 -5.32
N PRO A 131 -16.84 10.45 -4.00
CA PRO A 131 -16.37 9.40 -3.10
C PRO A 131 -17.01 8.08 -3.55
N GLY A 132 -16.18 7.05 -3.76
CA GLY A 132 -16.68 5.72 -4.16
C GLY A 132 -17.72 5.26 -3.16
N THR A 133 -18.90 4.86 -3.63
CA THR A 133 -20.06 4.49 -2.79
C THR A 133 -19.92 3.11 -2.14
N GLY A 134 -18.69 2.65 -1.89
CA GLY A 134 -18.41 1.37 -1.25
C GLY A 134 -17.62 1.61 0.02
N ASP A 135 -18.12 1.09 1.14
CA ASP A 135 -17.47 1.04 2.46
C ASP A 135 -16.30 0.00 2.44
N ASP A 136 -15.63 -0.14 1.30
CA ASP A 136 -14.62 -1.15 1.03
C ASP A 136 -13.24 -0.60 1.43
N THR A 137 -13.07 -0.34 2.71
CA THR A 137 -11.76 -0.09 3.31
C THR A 137 -11.06 -1.41 3.63
N LEU A 138 -9.88 -1.63 3.06
CA LEU A 138 -9.04 -2.80 3.33
C LEU A 138 -7.71 -2.35 3.96
N ASN A 139 -7.30 -2.98 5.06
CA ASN A 139 -5.99 -2.72 5.65
C ASN A 139 -4.92 -3.54 4.94
N THR A 140 -3.78 -2.94 4.62
CA THR A 140 -2.61 -3.62 4.02
C THR A 140 -1.92 -4.62 4.93
N ASN A 141 -2.29 -4.67 6.21
CA ASN A 141 -1.73 -5.57 7.22
C ASN A 141 -2.82 -5.87 8.25
N PRO A 142 -3.87 -6.65 7.91
CA PRO A 142 -4.87 -7.04 8.89
C PRO A 142 -4.16 -7.87 9.98
N SER A 143 -4.09 -7.31 11.20
CA SER A 143 -3.35 -7.90 12.32
C SER A 143 -4.01 -9.19 12.86
N PRO A 144 -3.27 -10.03 13.61
CA PRO A 144 -1.82 -9.98 13.90
C PRO A 144 -1.01 -10.45 12.68
N PRO A 145 0.36 -10.36 12.65
CA PRO A 145 1.10 -10.68 11.43
C PRO A 145 0.68 -12.08 11.02
N ALA A 146 0.01 -12.18 9.87
CA ALA A 146 -0.37 -13.47 9.34
C ALA A 146 0.94 -14.23 9.26
N THR A 147 1.08 -15.20 10.16
CA THR A 147 1.90 -16.37 9.91
C THR A 147 1.52 -16.71 8.47
N MET A 148 2.48 -16.65 7.55
CA MET A 148 2.29 -17.28 6.25
C MET A 148 2.04 -18.74 6.61
N ALA A 149 0.77 -19.12 6.76
CA ALA A 149 0.40 -20.45 7.17
C ALA A 149 0.75 -21.32 5.97
N THR A 150 1.80 -22.12 6.18
CA THR A 150 2.26 -23.20 5.31
C THR A 150 1.15 -24.18 5.01
#